data_AF-A0A329RJV0-F1
#
_entry.id   AF-A0A329RJV0-F1
#
_cell.length_a   1.000
_cell.length_b   1.000
_cell.length_c   1.000
_cell.angle_alpha   90.00
_cell.angle_beta   90.00
_cell.angle_gamma   90.00
#
_symmetry.space_group_name_H-M   'P 1'
#
loop_
_entity.id
_entity.type
_entity.pdbx_description
1 polymer ?
#
loop_
_entity_poly.entity_id
_entity_poly.type
_entity_poly.pdbx_seq_one_letter_code
_entity_poly.pdbx_strand_id
1 'polypeptide(L)'
;MFPDSRLLLCQFHVLKWLRGAVRDDKTYETYPSEKLNHMDYCLSNMVYSKYEDEFAQHTVEFKHLACRGNRDTRWTYFDKNWIVCKEMWATRHRMNHPHFRK
;
A
#
# COMPACT_ATOMS: atom_id res chain seq x y z
N MET A 1 -20.92 8.32 -19.68
CA MET A 1 -19.62 8.47 -18.99
C MET A 1 -19.77 9.56 -17.95
N PHE A 2 -19.12 9.43 -16.79
CA PHE A 2 -19.09 10.49 -15.77
C PHE A 2 -17.71 11.16 -15.79
N PRO A 3 -17.52 12.24 -16.57
CA PRO A 3 -16.20 12.81 -16.83
C PRO A 3 -15.51 13.37 -15.58
N ASP A 4 -16.30 13.84 -14.61
CA ASP A 4 -15.78 14.44 -13.36
C ASP A 4 -15.74 13.45 -12.19
N SER A 5 -15.98 12.17 -12.44
CA SER A 5 -15.91 11.14 -11.39
C SER A 5 -14.48 10.69 -11.14
N ARG A 6 -14.12 10.60 -9.85
CA ARG A 6 -12.87 10.01 -9.41
C ARG A 6 -13.07 8.55 -9.01
N LEU A 7 -12.26 7.65 -9.57
CA LEU A 7 -12.23 6.25 -9.15
C LEU A 7 -11.47 6.11 -7.83
N LEU A 8 -12.13 5.56 -6.81
CA LEU A 8 -11.54 5.24 -5.52
C LEU A 8 -11.70 3.75 -5.21
N LEU A 9 -10.61 3.07 -4.87
CA LEU A 9 -10.60 1.65 -4.52
C LEU A 9 -10.93 1.46 -3.04
N CYS A 10 -11.97 0.68 -2.71
CA CYS A 10 -12.36 0.39 -1.32
C CYS A 10 -11.16 -0.02 -0.44
N GLN A 11 -10.92 0.72 0.65
CA GLN A 11 -9.74 0.54 1.50
C GLN A 11 -9.69 -0.85 2.15
N PHE A 12 -10.86 -1.41 2.49
CA PHE A 12 -10.97 -2.77 3.00
C PHE A 12 -10.44 -3.81 1.99
N HIS A 13 -10.84 -3.68 0.72
CA HIS A 13 -10.37 -4.59 -0.33
C HIS A 13 -8.90 -4.37 -0.69
N VAL A 14 -8.43 -3.11 -0.67
CA VAL A 14 -7.01 -2.80 -0.86
C VAL A 14 -6.16 -3.48 0.21
N LEU A 15 -6.51 -3.33 1.50
CA LEU A 15 -5.78 -3.97 2.58
C LEU A 15 -5.81 -5.50 2.50
N LYS A 16 -6.99 -6.07 2.25
CA LYS A 16 -7.14 -7.51 2.09
C LYS A 16 -6.24 -8.03 0.96
N TRP A 17 -6.22 -7.33 -0.18
CA TRP A 17 -5.40 -7.72 -1.33
C TRP A 17 -3.91 -7.56 -1.05
N LEU A 18 -3.47 -6.40 -0.56
CA LEU A 18 -2.05 -6.11 -0.32
C LEU A 18 -1.41 -7.06 0.69
N ARG A 19 -2.11 -7.35 1.80
CA ARG A 19 -1.64 -8.33 2.81
C ARG A 19 -1.57 -9.74 2.22
N GLY A 20 -2.55 -10.10 1.37
CA GLY A 20 -2.52 -11.36 0.62
C GLY A 20 -1.31 -11.44 -0.32
N ALA A 21 -1.04 -10.38 -1.09
CA ALA A 21 0.06 -10.32 -2.04
C ALA A 21 1.44 -10.39 -1.36
N VAL A 22 1.61 -9.78 -0.19
CA VAL A 22 2.84 -9.87 0.61
C VAL A 22 3.12 -11.30 1.11
N ARG A 23 2.05 -12.07 1.35
CA ARG A 23 2.10 -13.45 1.85
C ARG A 23 2.06 -14.50 0.74
N ASP A 24 2.00 -14.09 -0.52
CA ASP A 24 2.07 -14.99 -1.67
C ASP A 24 3.52 -15.44 -1.89
N ASP A 25 3.84 -16.59 -1.30
CA ASP A 25 5.14 -17.25 -1.40
C ASP A 25 5.35 -18.02 -2.72
N LYS A 26 4.32 -18.12 -3.56
CA LYS A 26 4.43 -18.72 -4.90
C LYS A 26 4.92 -17.68 -5.90
N THR A 27 4.43 -16.45 -5.78
CA THR A 27 4.84 -15.33 -6.64
C THR A 27 6.12 -14.68 -6.15
N TYR A 28 6.37 -14.69 -4.84
CA TYR A 28 7.51 -14.03 -4.23
C TYR A 28 8.22 -14.96 -3.25
N GLU A 29 9.48 -14.67 -2.94
CA GLU A 29 10.22 -15.47 -1.95
C GLU A 29 9.56 -15.43 -0.56
N THR A 30 9.76 -16.50 0.21
CA THR A 30 9.26 -16.62 1.58
C THR A 30 10.01 -15.67 2.52
N TYR A 31 9.28 -15.07 3.46
CA TYR A 31 9.81 -14.22 4.52
C TYR A 31 9.46 -14.82 5.89
N PRO A 32 10.31 -14.62 6.92
CA PRO A 32 9.93 -14.92 8.30
C PRO A 32 8.63 -14.20 8.70
N SER A 33 7.80 -14.85 9.52
CA SER A 33 6.51 -14.32 9.97
C SER A 33 6.61 -12.91 10.59
N GLU A 34 7.67 -12.63 11.34
CA GLU A 34 7.93 -11.30 11.91
C GLU A 34 8.05 -10.22 10.83
N LYS A 35 8.78 -10.50 9.75
CA LYS A 35 8.90 -9.56 8.62
C LYS A 35 7.58 -9.41 7.88
N LEU A 36 6.82 -10.49 7.69
CA LEU A 36 5.50 -10.43 7.07
C LEU A 36 4.54 -9.57 7.90
N ASN A 37 4.56 -9.72 9.23
CA ASN A 37 3.76 -8.91 10.13
C ASN A 37 4.17 -7.43 10.10
N HIS A 38 5.47 -7.14 9.99
CA HIS A 38 5.97 -5.77 9.84
C HIS A 38 5.56 -5.17 8.47
N MET A 39 5.64 -5.95 7.39
CA MET A 39 5.13 -5.52 6.08
C MET A 39 3.62 -5.23 6.15
N ASP A 40 2.82 -6.08 6.79
CA ASP A 40 1.38 -5.85 7.00
C ASP A 40 1.10 -4.57 7.80
N TYR A 41 1.94 -4.26 8.79
CA TYR A 41 1.87 -3.02 9.56
C TYR A 41 2.14 -1.80 8.67
N CYS A 42 3.23 -1.80 7.89
CA CYS A 42 3.54 -0.71 6.96
C CYS A 42 2.41 -0.52 5.94
N LEU A 43 1.87 -1.60 5.35
CA LEU A 43 0.73 -1.55 4.43
C LEU A 43 -0.50 -0.90 5.07
N SER A 44 -0.80 -1.26 6.32
CA SER A 44 -1.94 -0.72 7.05
C SER A 44 -1.83 0.78 7.25
N ASN A 45 -0.67 1.25 7.69
CA ASN A 45 -0.45 2.67 7.92
C ASN A 45 -0.37 3.45 6.61
N MET A 46 0.21 2.90 5.53
CA MET A 46 0.16 3.54 4.22
C MET A 46 -1.29 3.75 3.74
N VAL A 47 -2.16 2.74 3.86
CA VAL A 47 -3.57 2.87 3.44
C VAL A 47 -4.29 3.92 4.28
N TYR A 48 -4.05 3.95 5.58
CA TYR A 48 -4.78 4.83 6.49
C TYR A 48 -4.15 6.21 6.70
N SER A 49 -2.94 6.44 6.21
CA SER A 49 -2.21 7.67 6.43
C SER A 49 -2.97 8.89 5.91
N LYS A 50 -2.95 9.95 6.74
CA LYS A 50 -3.56 11.25 6.43
C LYS A 50 -2.51 12.26 5.96
N TYR A 51 -1.24 12.01 6.28
CA TYR A 51 -0.12 12.92 6.04
C TYR A 51 0.87 12.31 5.06
N GLU A 52 1.40 13.13 4.14
CA GLU A 52 2.32 12.62 3.13
C GLU A 52 3.60 12.04 3.75
N ASP A 53 4.09 12.66 4.82
CA ASP A 53 5.32 12.24 5.50
C ASP A 53 5.16 10.87 6.18
N GLU A 54 4.02 10.62 6.81
CA GLU A 54 3.69 9.32 7.41
C GLU A 54 3.58 8.23 6.33
N PHE A 55 2.91 8.54 5.20
CA PHE A 55 2.86 7.63 4.05
C PHE A 55 4.27 7.32 3.52
N ALA A 56 5.10 8.36 3.33
CA ALA A 56 6.45 8.23 2.81
C ALA A 56 7.34 7.41 3.76
N GLN A 57 7.25 7.63 5.07
CA GLN A 57 7.96 6.86 6.08
C GLN A 57 7.65 5.36 5.96
N HIS A 58 6.38 4.98 5.96
CA HIS A 58 5.99 3.57 5.86
C HIS A 58 6.28 2.96 4.49
N THR A 59 6.31 3.77 3.43
CA THR A 59 6.77 3.33 2.10
C THR A 59 8.26 2.97 2.13
N VAL A 60 9.10 3.80 2.76
CA VAL A 60 10.54 3.54 2.90
C VAL A 60 10.80 2.30 3.76
N GLU A 61 10.09 2.16 4.89
CA GLU A 61 10.17 0.98 5.76
C GLU A 61 9.77 -0.29 5.00
N PHE A 62 8.65 -0.26 4.28
CA PHE A 62 8.19 -1.38 3.46
C PHE A 62 9.22 -1.73 2.37
N LYS A 63 9.76 -0.74 1.66
CA LYS A 63 10.81 -0.94 0.66
C LYS A 63 12.04 -1.62 1.27
N HIS A 64 12.50 -1.15 2.43
CA HIS A 64 13.66 -1.75 3.09
C HIS A 64 13.42 -3.22 3.45
N LEU A 65 12.21 -3.56 3.94
CA LEU A 65 11.84 -4.94 4.25
C LEU A 65 11.75 -5.80 2.98
N ALA A 66 11.13 -5.28 1.92
CA ALA A 66 10.92 -5.99 0.66
C ALA A 66 12.21 -6.16 -0.16
N CYS A 67 13.18 -5.25 0.02
CA CYS A 67 14.41 -5.26 -0.75
C CYS A 67 15.60 -5.99 -0.08
N ARG A 68 15.39 -6.59 1.10
CA ARG A 68 16.48 -7.18 1.88
C ARG A 68 17.05 -8.43 1.19
N GLY A 69 18.37 -8.47 1.03
CA GLY A 69 19.08 -9.59 0.42
C GLY A 69 19.14 -9.53 -1.10
N ASN A 70 19.22 -8.33 -1.69
CA ASN A 70 19.24 -8.09 -3.15
C ASN A 70 17.98 -8.57 -3.90
N ARG A 71 16.87 -8.73 -3.16
CA ARG A 71 15.55 -8.97 -3.74
C ARG A 71 14.96 -7.61 -4.10
N ASP A 72 14.29 -7.45 -5.23
CA ASP A 72 13.64 -6.18 -5.56
C ASP A 72 12.30 -6.38 -6.28
N THR A 73 12.05 -7.54 -6.87
CA THR A 73 10.83 -7.89 -7.64
C THR A 73 9.54 -7.44 -6.96
N ARG A 74 9.39 -7.68 -5.66
CA ARG A 74 8.19 -7.28 -4.91
C ARG A 74 8.06 -5.77 -4.80
N TRP A 75 9.15 -5.07 -4.46
CA TRP A 75 9.15 -3.62 -4.41
C TRP A 75 8.86 -3.03 -5.80
N THR A 76 9.56 -3.50 -6.83
CA THR A 76 9.39 -3.03 -8.21
C THR A 76 7.95 -3.19 -8.69
N TYR A 77 7.32 -4.33 -8.41
CA TYR A 77 5.90 -4.51 -8.70
C TYR A 77 5.02 -3.56 -7.89
N PHE A 78 5.25 -3.44 -6.58
CA PHE A 78 4.44 -2.61 -5.70
C PHE A 78 4.54 -1.11 -6.08
N ASP A 79 5.74 -0.62 -6.36
CA ASP A 79 6.00 0.75 -6.77
C ASP A 79 5.25 1.08 -8.08
N LYS A 80 5.42 0.21 -9.09
CA LYS A 80 4.83 0.38 -10.42
C LYS A 80 3.30 0.28 -10.43
N ASN A 81 2.69 -0.52 -9.55
CA ASN A 81 1.25 -0.83 -9.63
C ASN A 81 0.43 -0.20 -8.51
N TRP A 82 1.03 0.14 -7.38
CA TRP A 82 0.30 0.64 -6.20
C TRP A 82 0.76 2.02 -5.76
N ILE A 83 2.06 2.28 -5.69
CA ILE A 83 2.56 3.61 -5.28
C ILE A 83 2.19 4.67 -6.33
N VAL A 84 2.37 4.38 -7.61
CA VAL A 84 2.01 5.30 -8.71
C VAL A 84 0.54 5.74 -8.68
N CYS A 85 -0.35 4.91 -8.13
CA CYS A 85 -1.79 5.16 -8.06
C CYS A 85 -2.30 5.36 -6.62
N LYS A 86 -1.42 5.75 -5.68
CA LYS A 86 -1.76 5.93 -4.25
C LYS A 86 -2.98 6.79 -3.97
N GLU A 87 -3.25 7.74 -4.86
CA GLU A 87 -4.43 8.60 -4.79
C GLU A 87 -5.77 7.87 -4.87
N MET A 88 -5.80 6.69 -5.48
CA MET A 88 -7.02 5.89 -5.61
C MET A 88 -7.37 5.16 -4.31
N TRP A 89 -6.42 4.98 -3.38
CA TRP A 89 -6.61 4.08 -2.24
C TRP A 89 -6.19 4.64 -0.88
N ALA A 90 -5.22 5.54 -0.78
CA ALA A 90 -4.78 6.11 0.49
C ALA A 90 -5.79 7.12 1.08
N THR A 91 -5.96 7.11 2.41
CA THR A 91 -6.92 7.96 3.14
C THR A 91 -6.75 9.44 2.84
N ARG A 92 -5.52 9.95 2.83
CA ARG A 92 -5.20 11.36 2.55
C ARG A 92 -5.95 11.90 1.33
N HIS A 93 -6.02 11.14 0.25
CA HIS A 93 -6.64 11.58 -1.00
C HIS A 93 -8.17 11.42 -1.02
N ARG A 94 -8.74 10.65 -0.07
CA ARG A 94 -10.19 10.47 0.12
C ARG A 94 -10.81 11.57 0.96
N MET A 95 -10.08 12.08 1.96
CA MET A 95 -10.58 13.07 2.92
C MET A 95 -10.99 14.40 2.27
N ASN A 96 -10.44 14.72 1.09
CA ASN A 96 -10.82 15.94 0.37
C ASN A 96 -12.20 15.85 -0.29
N HIS A 97 -12.79 14.65 -0.40
CA HIS A 97 -14.11 14.45 -1.00
C HIS A 97 -15.22 14.93 -0.03
N PRO A 98 -16.22 15.70 -0.50
CA PRO A 98 -17.26 16.27 0.36
C PRO A 98 -17.97 15.26 1.28
N HIS A 99 -18.22 14.04 0.78
CA HIS A 99 -18.88 12.96 1.54
C HIS A 99 -18.01 12.32 2.64
N PHE A 100 -16.70 12.57 2.67
CA PHE A 100 -15.77 12.02 3.67
C PHE A 100 -15.24 13.09 4.64
N ARG A 101 -15.61 14.36 4.46
CA ARG A 101 -15.40 15.42 5.46
C ARG A 101 -16.42 15.18 6.58
N LYS A 102 -15.98 14.60 7.70
CA LYS A 102 -16.73 14.60 8.96
C LYS A 102 -16.26 15.76 9.82
#